data_AF-A0A2A2G0Y3-F1
#
_entry.id   AF-A0A2A2G0Y3-F1
#
_cell.length_a   1.000
_cell.length_b   1.000
_cell.length_c   1.000
_cell.angle_alpha   90.00
_cell.angle_beta   90.00
_cell.angle_gamma   90.00
#
_symmetry.space_group_name_H-M   'P 1'
#
loop_
_entity.id
_entity.type
_entity.pdbx_description
1 polymer ?
#
loop_
_entity_poly.entity_id
_entity_poly.type
_entity_poly.pdbx_seq_one_letter_code
_entity_poly.pdbx_strand_id
1 'polypeptide(L)' 'MGKTLQVAADRAYDQSKTVLPAEVARGVYMRNAPSLRALKLMHLMISTAGGRMAQDVRHEMR' A
#
# COMPACT_ATOMS: atom_id res chain seq x y z
N MET A 1 -2.21 11.18 33.55
CA MET A 1 -3.42 10.60 32.90
C MET A 1 -4.10 11.53 31.89
N GLY A 2 -3.82 12.84 31.84
CA GLY A 2 -4.47 13.74 30.85
C GLY A 2 -4.14 13.41 29.38
N LYS A 3 -2.87 13.12 29.07
CA LYS A 3 -2.43 12.74 27.71
C LYS A 3 -3.04 11.42 27.22
N THR A 4 -3.25 10.46 28.11
CA THR A 4 -3.86 9.16 27.77
C THR A 4 -5.35 9.30 27.43
N LEU A 5 -6.08 10.17 28.14
CA LEU A 5 -7.47 10.50 27.79
C LEU A 5 -7.58 11.26 26.46
N GLN A 6 -6.65 12.17 26.19
CA GLN A 6 -6.57 12.90 24.92
C GLN A 6 -6.33 11.97 23.72
N VAL A 7 -5.35 11.06 23.82
CA VAL A 7 -5.07 10.07 22.77
C VAL A 7 -6.25 9.11 22.57
N ALA A 8 -6.97 8.75 23.64
CA ALA A 8 -8.17 7.93 23.53
C ALA A 8 -9.33 8.67 22.83
N ALA A 9 -9.50 9.97 23.11
CA ALA A 9 -10.48 10.83 22.44
C ALA A 9 -10.14 11.02 20.95
N ASP A 10 -8.88 11.30 20.62
CA ASP A 10 -8.42 11.45 19.22
C ASP A 10 -8.58 10.15 18.44
N ARG A 11 -8.25 9.00 19.06
CA ARG A 11 -8.49 7.69 18.44
C ARG A 11 -9.96 7.31 18.38
N ALA A 12 -10.89 7.96 19.08
CA ALA A 12 -12.29 7.54 19.05
C ALA A 12 -12.87 7.56 17.62
N TYR A 13 -12.41 8.48 16.78
CA TYR A 13 -12.87 8.68 15.40
C TYR A 13 -11.88 8.18 14.34
N ASP A 14 -10.69 7.72 14.74
CA ASP A 14 -9.68 7.22 13.81
C ASP A 14 -10.04 5.82 13.29
N GLN A 15 -10.38 5.72 12.01
CA GLN A 15 -10.72 4.46 11.35
C GLN A 15 -9.54 3.48 11.26
N SER A 16 -8.30 3.95 11.47
CA SER A 16 -7.09 3.12 11.47
C SER A 16 -6.71 2.59 12.85
N LYS A 17 -7.44 2.97 13.92
CA LYS A 17 -7.10 2.61 15.32
C LYS A 17 -7.06 1.10 15.61
N THR A 18 -7.72 0.29 14.77
CA THR A 18 -7.77 -1.17 14.89
C THR A 18 -6.81 -1.88 13.94
N VAL A 19 -6.12 -1.14 13.08
CA VAL A 19 -5.23 -1.70 12.07
C VAL A 19 -3.84 -1.84 12.68
N LEU A 20 -3.35 -3.08 12.78
CA LEU A 20 -2.00 -3.30 13.26
C LEU A 20 -1.01 -3.02 12.10
N PRO A 21 0.11 -2.33 12.34
CA PRO A 21 1.14 -2.12 11.31
C PRO A 21 1.62 -3.43 10.66
N ALA A 22 1.67 -4.51 11.45
CA ALA A 22 2.00 -5.84 10.96
C ALA A 22 0.96 -6.42 9.98
N GLU A 23 -0.31 -6.03 10.07
CA GLU A 23 -1.37 -6.45 9.15
C GLU A 23 -1.30 -5.68 7.83
N VAL A 24 -0.95 -4.38 7.89
CA VAL A 24 -0.69 -3.57 6.69
C VAL A 24 0.51 -4.10 5.93
N ALA A 25 1.62 -4.38 6.62
CA ALA A 25 2.84 -4.92 6.00
C ALA A 25 2.62 -6.30 5.36
N ARG A 26 1.76 -7.14 5.96
CA ARG A 26 1.37 -8.44 5.40
C ARG A 26 0.32 -8.32 4.29
N GLY A 27 -0.25 -7.14 4.05
CA GLY A 27 -1.33 -6.93 3.09
C GLY A 27 -2.68 -7.54 3.52
N VAL A 28 -2.85 -7.91 4.78
CA VAL A 28 -4.13 -8.41 5.33
C VAL A 28 -5.15 -7.28 5.40
N TYR A 29 -4.68 -6.07 5.72
CA TYR A 29 -5.46 -4.85 5.65
C TYR A 29 -5.04 -4.02 4.43
N MET A 30 -5.91 -3.92 3.43
CA MET A 30 -5.72 -3.05 2.26
C MET A 30 -6.88 -2.09 2.09
N ARG A 31 -6.56 -0.81 1.92
CA ARG A 31 -7.50 0.21 1.49
C ARG A 31 -7.24 0.52 0.02
N ASN A 32 -8.30 0.57 -0.80
CA ASN A 32 -8.23 0.73 -2.25
C ASN A 32 -7.41 -0.38 -2.93
N ALA A 33 -7.81 -1.64 -2.69
CA ALA A 33 -7.17 -2.78 -3.34
C ALA A 33 -7.12 -2.57 -4.88
N PRO A 34 -5.99 -2.91 -5.53
CA PRO A 34 -5.84 -2.72 -6.97
C PRO A 34 -6.87 -3.56 -7.72
N SER A 35 -7.46 -2.97 -8.76
CA SER A 35 -8.36 -3.70 -9.64
C SER A 35 -7.61 -4.78 -10.44
N LEU A 36 -8.34 -5.75 -10.99
CA LEU A 36 -7.75 -6.78 -11.84
C LEU A 36 -7.00 -6.20 -13.04
N ARG A 37 -7.49 -5.09 -13.60
CA ARG A 37 -6.80 -4.35 -14.66
C ARG A 37 -5.48 -3.74 -14.18
N ALA A 38 -5.46 -3.15 -13.00
CA ALA A 38 -4.23 -2.61 -12.41
C ALA A 38 -3.20 -3.71 -12.14
N LEU A 39 -3.64 -4.85 -11.61
CA LEU A 39 -2.77 -6.01 -11.41
C LEU A 39 -2.20 -6.55 -12.73
N LYS A 40 -3.00 -6.61 -13.79
CA LYS A 40 -2.52 -7.02 -15.12
C LYS A 40 -1.51 -6.02 -15.68
N LEU A 41 -1.76 -4.72 -15.54
CA LEU A 41 -0.85 -3.67 -15.95
C LEU A 41 0.49 -3.78 -15.22
N MET A 42 0.48 -3.96 -13.90
CA MET A 42 1.69 -4.16 -13.09
C MET A 42 2.52 -5.34 -13.62
N HIS A 43 1.89 -6.49 -13.88
CA HIS A 43 2.56 -7.66 -14.42
C HIS A 43 3.20 -7.40 -15.80
N LEU A 44 2.49 -6.66 -16.68
CA LEU A 44 3.04 -6.25 -17.97
C LEU A 44 4.25 -5.33 -17.78
N MET A 45 4.19 -4.35 -16.87
CA MET A 45 5.29 -3.41 -16.62
C MET A 45 6.54 -4.12 -16.11
N ILE A 46 6.38 -5.07 -15.19
CA ILE A 46 7.49 -5.89 -14.69
C ILE A 46 8.11 -6.70 -15.84
N SER A 47 7.28 -7.28 -16.70
CA SER A 47 7.75 -8.06 -17.86
C SER A 47 8.50 -7.18 -18.87
N THR A 48 7.97 -5.99 -19.18
CA THR A 48 8.62 -5.01 -20.08
C THR A 48 9.98 -4.55 -19.52
N ALA A 49 10.10 -4.39 -18.21
CA ALA A 49 11.37 -4.03 -17.59
C ALA A 49 12.44 -5.13 -17.75
N GLY A 50 12.04 -6.41 -17.82
CA GLY A 50 12.95 -7.52 -18.11
C GLY A 50 14.12 -7.63 -17.12
N GLY A 51 13.87 -7.37 -15.83
CA GLY A 51 14.91 -7.35 -14.78
C GLY A 51 15.70 -6.05 -14.67
N ARG A 52 15.48 -5.08 -15.56
CA ARG A 52 16.15 -3.76 -15.56
C ARG A 52 15.40 -2.70 -14.75
N MET A 53 14.51 -3.09 -13.84
CA MET A 53 13.70 -2.16 -13.03
C MET A 53 14.53 -1.16 -12.21
N ALA A 54 15.77 -1.52 -11.86
CA ALA A 54 16.69 -0.67 -11.11
C ALA A 54 17.65 0.13 -11.99
N GLN A 55 17.58 -0.02 -13.32
CA GLN A 55 18.45 0.69 -14.26
C GLN A 55 17.81 2.02 -14.64
N ASP A 56 18.63 3.06 -14.79
CA ASP A 56 18.19 4.37 -15.25
C ASP A 56 17.94 4.36 -16.77
N VAL A 57 16.87 3.67 -17.18
CA VAL A 57 16.46 3.51 -18.58
C VAL A 57 14.94 3.64 -18.68
N ARG A 58 14.47 4.19 -19.80
CA ARG A 58 13.03 4.26 -20.09
C ARG A 58 12.52 2.90 -20.58
N HIS A 59 11.47 2.39 -19.96
CA HIS A 59 10.74 1.20 -20.43
C HIS A 59 9.54 1.62 -21.27
N GLU A 60 9.48 1.16 -22.52
CA GLU A 60 8.39 1.49 -23.45
C GLU A 60 7.50 0.27 -23.70
N MET A 61 6.19 0.46 -23.57
CA MET A 61 5.18 -0.50 -24.01
C MET A 61 4.70 -0.11 -25.39
N ARG A 62 4.79 -1.03 -26.34
CA ARG A 62 4.30 -0.87 -27.71
C ARG A 62 2.92 -1.49 -27.88
#